data_AF-A0A7C2CKF2-F1
#
_entry.id   AF-A0A7C2CKF2-F1
#
_cell.length_a   1.000
_cell.length_b   1.000
_cell.length_c   1.000
_cell.angle_alpha   90.00
_cell.angle_beta   90.00
_cell.angle_gamma   90.00
#
_symmetry.space_group_name_H-M   'P 1'
#
loop_
_entity.id
_entity.type
_entity.pdbx_description
1 polymer ?
#
loop_
_entity_poly.entity_id
_entity_poly.type
_entity_poly.pdbx_seq_one_letter_code
_entity_poly.pdbx_strand_id
1 'polypeptide(L)'
;MREKTNYRTSLILFLVSFLFCLPGLRAEGNSLAKIYRQGKIVLKPEMIIDSSSLPPGVLFVGVASISFDSLGNLYFLDFKDNNIKKFDSAGKFLKIIGQKGQGPGDFSSPVSFDVAKDRIFVWDMGNRRICALTLEGEAATSRNISGLSGRPRKLRALPGGDLVVETEKIHFDDPKKPQDVFLELLSPDLQLKGTIYSQSVWREKYIRTEQFGLINIPQPFSPDILWDISPDGRIIIGFAANYEFGIYNSQGNLFLSVKHPFKPVKIKDKDKKNHFEAITFFDGKSIRRDRPDFIVKNTEFPEYKPAYSSLMVDGEGNILVHPFSEEEAKEDFIFDAFSPEGKFISRVEIIEPEINLFDRETKWQGNHVWIRKIEPDGTTKFTRYRIEPYVQRKNSTAARRNLHNSFFGCHYPALP
;
A
#
# COMPACT_ATOMS: atom_id res chain seq x y z
N MET A 1 69.50 40.77 14.59
CA MET A 1 69.54 39.81 15.70
C MET A 1 68.70 40.38 16.83
N ARG A 2 67.46 39.89 16.99
CA ARG A 2 66.51 40.33 18.01
C ARG A 2 65.75 39.13 18.57
N GLU A 3 65.35 39.34 19.82
CA GLU A 3 64.91 38.45 20.88
C GLU A 3 63.66 37.60 20.67
N LYS A 4 63.56 36.65 21.61
CA LYS A 4 62.48 35.71 21.93
C LYS A 4 61.17 36.40 22.34
N THR A 5 60.05 35.72 22.10
CA THR A 5 58.87 35.78 22.98
C THR A 5 58.14 34.43 23.04
N ASN A 6 57.88 33.99 24.27
CA ASN A 6 56.98 32.90 24.66
C ASN A 6 55.52 33.36 24.57
N TYR A 7 54.60 32.50 24.13
CA TYR A 7 53.22 32.45 24.65
C TYR A 7 52.65 31.03 24.53
N ARG A 8 52.33 30.41 25.67
CA ARG A 8 51.21 29.45 25.78
C ARG A 8 49.91 30.25 25.63
N THR A 9 48.88 29.70 24.97
CA THR A 9 47.44 29.57 25.37
C THR A 9 46.55 29.33 24.13
N SER A 10 45.66 28.33 24.22
CA SER A 10 44.44 28.02 23.44
C SER A 10 44.25 28.49 21.98
N LEU A 11 44.01 27.52 21.08
CA LEU A 11 43.03 27.69 20.00
C LEU A 11 42.12 26.46 19.91
N ILE A 12 40.85 26.69 20.22
CA ILE A 12 39.70 25.84 20.00
C ILE A 12 39.18 26.09 18.56
N LEU A 13 38.51 25.08 17.98
CA LEU A 13 37.61 25.11 16.81
C LEU A 13 38.21 25.07 15.38
N PHE A 14 37.92 23.95 14.69
CA PHE A 14 37.32 23.79 13.34
C PHE A 14 37.96 22.65 12.54
N LEU A 15 37.28 21.50 12.51
CA LEU A 15 37.15 20.66 11.31
C LEU A 15 36.03 19.65 11.54
N VAL A 16 34.81 20.15 11.34
CA VAL A 16 33.58 19.38 11.18
C VAL A 16 33.33 19.28 9.67
N SER A 17 32.95 18.07 9.25
CA SER A 17 32.23 17.74 8.02
C SER A 17 32.97 17.84 6.69
N PHE A 18 33.38 16.68 6.16
CA PHE A 18 33.12 16.30 4.77
C PHE A 18 33.21 14.77 4.64
N LEU A 19 32.12 14.08 4.98
CA LEU A 19 31.84 12.73 4.50
C LEU A 19 30.37 12.68 4.07
N PHE A 20 30.11 13.11 2.84
CA PHE A 20 28.87 12.84 2.15
C PHE A 20 29.19 12.18 0.80
N CYS A 21 28.46 11.09 0.55
CA CYS A 21 28.20 10.48 -0.75
C CYS A 21 29.36 9.83 -1.51
N LEU A 22 29.67 8.59 -1.12
CA LEU A 22 29.89 7.53 -2.10
C LEU A 22 28.67 6.60 -2.07
N PRO A 23 27.87 6.50 -3.16
CA PRO A 23 26.89 5.44 -3.29
C PRO A 23 27.66 4.19 -3.74
N GLY A 24 27.97 3.27 -2.81
CA GLY A 24 28.72 2.09 -3.26
C GLY A 24 29.17 1.06 -2.23
N LEU A 25 28.94 1.24 -0.93
CA LEU A 25 29.22 0.19 0.06
C LEU A 25 28.04 0.10 1.04
N ARG A 26 26.93 -0.46 0.53
CA ARG A 26 25.91 -1.05 1.40
C ARG A 26 26.53 -2.35 1.91
N ALA A 27 26.60 -2.54 3.23
CA ALA A 27 26.88 -3.85 3.80
C ALA A 27 26.01 -4.90 3.08
N GLU A 28 26.57 -6.06 2.76
CA GLU A 28 25.90 -7.19 2.08
C GLU A 28 24.74 -7.77 2.90
N GLY A 29 23.75 -6.95 3.24
CA GLY A 29 22.44 -7.41 3.66
C GLY A 29 21.79 -8.15 2.51
N ASN A 30 21.16 -9.29 2.81
CA ASN A 30 20.43 -10.05 1.82
C ASN A 30 19.37 -9.17 1.15
N SER A 31 19.58 -8.79 -0.12
CA SER A 31 18.56 -8.13 -0.96
C SER A 31 17.24 -8.88 -0.86
N LEU A 32 16.10 -8.20 -0.93
CA LEU A 32 14.76 -8.81 -0.93
C LEU A 32 14.65 -9.95 -1.94
N ALA A 33 15.21 -9.79 -3.15
CA ALA A 33 15.25 -10.85 -4.16
C ALA A 33 15.98 -12.13 -3.67
N LYS A 34 17.05 -12.01 -2.88
CA LYS A 34 17.75 -13.16 -2.26
C LYS A 34 16.91 -13.81 -1.16
N ILE A 35 16.13 -13.01 -0.43
CA ILE A 35 15.21 -13.52 0.60
C ILE A 35 14.06 -14.28 -0.08
N TYR A 36 13.43 -13.71 -1.10
CA TYR A 36 12.33 -14.35 -1.84
C TYR A 36 12.73 -15.68 -2.48
N ARG A 37 13.96 -15.82 -2.99
CA ARG A 37 14.47 -17.10 -3.53
C ARG A 37 14.38 -18.27 -2.54
N GLN A 38 14.33 -18.01 -1.24
CA GLN A 38 14.19 -19.04 -0.21
C GLN A 38 12.75 -19.58 -0.11
N GLY A 39 11.79 -18.91 -0.75
CA GLY A 39 10.39 -19.35 -0.88
C GLY A 39 9.55 -19.18 0.37
N LYS A 40 10.14 -18.84 1.53
CA LYS A 40 9.42 -18.64 2.78
C LYS A 40 9.99 -17.43 3.54
N ILE A 41 9.11 -16.55 3.99
CA ILE A 41 9.48 -15.33 4.73
C ILE A 41 8.69 -15.19 6.02
N VAL A 42 9.22 -14.37 6.92
CA VAL A 42 8.55 -13.87 8.12
C VAL A 42 8.64 -12.35 8.15
N LEU A 43 7.70 -11.72 8.85
CA LEU A 43 7.60 -10.27 8.95
C LEU A 43 7.93 -9.88 10.39
N LYS A 44 9.16 -9.42 10.61
CA LYS A 44 9.59 -9.04 11.95
C LYS A 44 9.18 -7.59 12.25
N PRO A 45 8.31 -7.33 13.24
CA PRO A 45 7.90 -5.97 13.57
C PRO A 45 9.07 -5.20 14.19
N GLU A 46 9.23 -3.93 13.81
CA GLU A 46 10.32 -3.07 14.29
C GLU A 46 9.86 -1.70 14.79
N MET A 47 8.77 -1.17 14.25
CA MET A 47 8.21 0.11 14.67
C MET A 47 6.69 0.06 14.60
N ILE A 48 6.03 0.71 15.54
CA ILE A 48 4.58 0.82 15.61
C ILE A 48 4.22 2.30 15.69
N ILE A 49 3.23 2.71 14.90
CA ILE A 49 2.57 4.00 14.98
C ILE A 49 1.09 3.75 15.24
N ASP A 50 0.59 4.22 16.37
CA ASP A 50 -0.79 4.05 16.81
C ASP A 50 -1.26 5.27 17.60
N SER A 51 -2.38 5.16 18.33
CA SER A 51 -2.93 6.23 19.16
C SER A 51 -1.96 6.73 20.24
N SER A 52 -1.04 5.90 20.74
CA SER A 52 -0.02 6.30 21.72
C SER A 52 1.07 7.19 21.11
N SER A 53 1.20 7.18 19.79
CA SER A 53 2.16 8.01 19.04
C SER A 53 1.63 9.42 18.77
N LEU A 54 0.38 9.71 19.14
CA LEU A 54 -0.32 10.98 18.89
C LEU A 54 -0.39 11.85 20.15
N PRO A 55 -0.39 13.20 20.00
CA PRO A 55 -0.64 14.09 21.12
C PRO A 55 -2.10 14.00 21.61
N PRO A 56 -2.40 14.45 22.85
CA PRO A 56 -3.77 14.45 23.38
C PRO A 56 -4.77 15.15 22.45
N GLY A 57 -5.92 14.51 22.22
CA GLY A 57 -7.00 15.04 21.37
C GLY A 57 -6.83 14.77 19.86
N VAL A 58 -5.72 14.17 19.43
CA VAL A 58 -5.51 13.76 18.03
C VAL A 58 -5.70 12.25 17.91
N LEU A 59 -6.45 11.81 16.90
CA LEU A 59 -6.79 10.40 16.69
C LEU A 59 -6.58 10.01 15.23
N PHE A 60 -6.29 8.73 15.00
CA PHE A 60 -6.51 8.10 13.70
C PHE A 60 -7.99 7.70 13.59
N VAL A 61 -8.75 8.42 12.76
CA VAL A 61 -10.21 8.23 12.64
C VAL A 61 -10.55 7.33 11.45
N GLY A 62 -9.92 7.58 10.31
CA GLY A 62 -10.02 6.77 9.11
C GLY A 62 -8.84 7.03 8.21
N VAL A 63 -7.71 6.37 8.46
CA VAL A 63 -6.53 6.52 7.62
C VAL A 63 -6.73 5.75 6.31
N ALA A 64 -6.63 6.46 5.19
CA ALA A 64 -6.79 5.92 3.84
C ALA A 64 -5.47 5.44 3.22
N SER A 65 -4.33 5.98 3.63
CA SER A 65 -3.02 5.63 3.07
C SER A 65 -1.85 6.22 3.86
N ILE A 66 -0.65 5.72 3.58
CA ILE A 66 0.63 6.20 4.07
C ILE A 66 1.58 6.50 2.90
N SER A 67 2.45 7.51 3.07
CA SER A 67 3.55 7.81 2.14
C SER A 67 4.74 8.44 2.89
N PHE A 68 5.85 8.66 2.19
CA PHE A 68 7.13 9.07 2.77
C PHE A 68 7.78 10.19 1.97
N ASP A 69 8.44 11.12 2.65
CA ASP A 69 9.34 12.06 1.98
C ASP A 69 10.75 11.47 1.79
N SER A 70 11.62 12.25 1.15
CA SER A 70 13.01 11.88 0.86
C SER A 70 13.88 11.70 2.12
N LEU A 71 13.46 12.25 3.26
CA LEU A 71 14.10 12.11 4.57
C LEU A 71 13.55 10.93 5.38
N GLY A 72 12.54 10.22 4.86
CA GLY A 72 11.89 9.10 5.52
C GLY A 72 10.84 9.50 6.55
N ASN A 73 10.43 10.77 6.59
CA ASN A 73 9.30 11.20 7.41
C ASN A 73 8.02 10.55 6.91
N LEU A 74 7.13 10.21 7.84
CA LEU A 74 5.91 9.45 7.58
C LEU A 74 4.73 10.42 7.45
N TYR A 75 3.87 10.17 6.47
CA TYR A 75 2.65 10.93 6.24
C TYR A 75 1.48 9.96 6.22
N PHE A 76 0.41 10.28 6.95
CA PHE A 76 -0.80 9.48 7.01
C PHE A 76 -2.00 10.34 6.61
N LEU A 77 -2.69 9.97 5.53
CA LEU A 77 -3.91 10.66 5.10
C LEU A 77 -5.10 10.13 5.88
N ASP A 78 -5.68 10.94 6.75
CA ASP A 78 -6.89 10.64 7.49
C ASP A 78 -8.10 11.24 6.76
N PHE A 79 -8.81 10.41 5.99
CA PHE A 79 -9.89 10.88 5.13
C PHE A 79 -11.13 11.30 5.93
N LYS A 80 -11.36 10.68 7.09
CA LYS A 80 -12.51 11.04 7.96
C LYS A 80 -12.28 12.37 8.66
N ASP A 81 -11.04 12.62 9.05
CA ASP A 81 -10.63 13.85 9.73
C ASP A 81 -10.24 14.98 8.74
N ASN A 82 -10.17 14.66 7.43
CA ASN A 82 -9.80 15.59 6.35
C ASN A 82 -8.44 16.25 6.57
N ASN A 83 -7.45 15.49 7.00
CA ASN A 83 -6.10 15.99 7.23
C ASN A 83 -5.02 14.94 6.98
N ILE A 84 -3.77 15.39 6.98
CA ILE A 84 -2.59 14.55 6.89
C ILE A 84 -1.81 14.69 8.20
N LYS A 85 -1.46 13.57 8.82
CA LYS A 85 -0.66 13.52 10.05
C LYS A 85 0.79 13.22 9.66
N LYS A 86 1.70 14.13 9.98
CA LYS A 86 3.14 14.03 9.68
C LYS A 86 3.92 13.60 10.93
N PHE A 87 4.81 12.64 10.74
CA PHE A 87 5.74 12.13 11.76
C PHE A 87 7.16 12.16 11.20
N ASP A 88 8.16 12.23 12.07
CA ASP A 88 9.54 12.04 11.62
C ASP A 88 9.85 10.56 11.32
N SER A 89 11.03 10.29 10.78
CA SER A 89 11.49 8.93 10.46
C SER A 89 11.65 8.02 11.69
N ALA A 90 11.66 8.59 12.90
CA ALA A 90 11.71 7.87 14.16
C ALA A 90 10.31 7.58 14.75
N GLY A 91 9.25 8.04 14.09
CA GLY A 91 7.87 7.83 14.53
C GLY A 91 7.36 8.87 15.52
N LYS A 92 8.07 9.99 15.71
CA LYS A 92 7.60 11.09 16.56
C LYS A 92 6.63 11.97 15.77
N PHE A 93 5.46 12.23 16.34
CA PHE A 93 4.50 13.16 15.75
C PHE A 93 5.10 14.56 15.59
N LEU A 94 4.93 15.15 14.41
CA LEU A 94 5.41 16.49 14.08
C LEU A 94 4.26 17.48 13.98
N LYS A 95 3.28 17.24 13.09
CA LYS A 95 2.17 18.17 12.87
C LYS A 95 0.99 17.56 12.10
N ILE A 96 -0.12 18.29 12.11
CA ILE A 96 -1.24 18.10 11.18
C ILE A 96 -1.06 19.06 9.99
N ILE A 97 -1.40 18.58 8.80
CA ILE A 97 -1.44 19.34 7.55
C ILE A 97 -2.87 19.30 7.01
N GLY A 98 -3.41 20.48 6.71
CA GLY A 98 -4.77 20.65 6.24
C GLY A 98 -5.83 20.48 7.34
N GLN A 99 -7.05 20.82 6.97
CA GLN A 99 -8.24 20.77 7.80
C GLN A 99 -9.47 20.62 6.88
N LYS A 100 -10.63 20.32 7.47
CA LYS A 100 -11.88 20.29 6.71
C LYS A 100 -12.20 21.67 6.12
N GLY A 101 -12.36 21.75 4.80
CA GLY A 101 -12.70 22.99 4.12
C GLY A 101 -12.56 22.93 2.61
N GLN A 102 -12.70 24.08 1.97
CA GLN A 102 -12.57 24.25 0.52
C GLN A 102 -11.43 25.21 0.14
N GLY A 103 -10.81 25.87 1.13
CA GLY A 103 -9.74 26.84 0.93
C GLY A 103 -8.43 26.21 0.45
N PRO A 104 -7.41 27.04 0.15
CA PRO A 104 -6.08 26.55 -0.16
C PRO A 104 -5.49 25.75 1.02
N GLY A 105 -5.06 24.52 0.78
CA GLY A 105 -4.52 23.63 1.82
C GLY A 105 -5.57 22.89 2.65
N ASP A 106 -6.85 23.24 2.54
CA ASP A 106 -7.96 22.50 3.16
C ASP A 106 -8.38 21.30 2.28
N PHE A 107 -9.05 20.33 2.89
CA PHE A 107 -9.55 19.14 2.23
C PHE A 107 -11.02 18.86 2.52
N SER A 108 -11.69 18.18 1.60
CA SER A 108 -13.04 17.65 1.78
C SER A 108 -13.10 16.23 1.23
N SER A 109 -13.12 15.23 2.12
CA SER A 109 -13.05 13.80 1.81
C SER A 109 -11.86 13.44 0.91
N PRO A 110 -10.61 13.70 1.32
CA PRO A 110 -9.44 13.31 0.53
C PRO A 110 -9.26 11.79 0.56
N VAL A 111 -9.15 11.12 -0.59
CA VAL A 111 -9.19 9.64 -0.65
C VAL A 111 -7.90 8.98 -1.12
N SER A 112 -6.97 9.74 -1.70
CA SER A 112 -5.67 9.24 -2.15
C SER A 112 -4.64 10.35 -2.07
N PHE A 113 -3.40 10.02 -1.69
CA PHE A 113 -2.28 10.96 -1.77
C PHE A 113 -0.96 10.22 -2.03
N ASP A 114 0.06 10.98 -2.40
CA ASP A 114 1.44 10.53 -2.41
C ASP A 114 2.40 11.69 -2.16
N VAL A 115 3.63 11.37 -1.76
CA VAL A 115 4.69 12.36 -1.51
C VAL A 115 5.85 12.07 -2.44
N ALA A 116 6.30 13.07 -3.19
CA ALA A 116 7.48 12.99 -4.04
C ALA A 116 8.01 14.39 -4.34
N LYS A 117 9.33 14.50 -4.58
CA LYS A 117 9.99 15.78 -4.90
C LYS A 117 9.59 16.90 -3.94
N ASP A 118 9.57 16.57 -2.65
CA ASP A 118 9.24 17.48 -1.55
C ASP A 118 7.86 18.17 -1.71
N ARG A 119 6.92 17.47 -2.34
CA ARG A 119 5.53 17.90 -2.50
C ARG A 119 4.59 16.79 -2.06
N ILE A 120 3.45 17.21 -1.52
CA ILE A 120 2.34 16.33 -1.15
C ILE A 120 1.26 16.50 -2.21
N PHE A 121 0.89 15.42 -2.90
CA PHE A 121 -0.16 15.43 -3.91
C PHE A 121 -1.39 14.73 -3.38
N VAL A 122 -2.54 15.39 -3.42
CA VAL A 122 -3.78 14.87 -2.81
C VAL A 122 -4.90 14.86 -3.83
N TRP A 123 -5.59 13.73 -3.91
CA TRP A 123 -6.89 13.61 -4.55
C TRP A 123 -7.98 13.98 -3.55
N ASP A 124 -8.41 15.25 -3.61
CA ASP A 124 -9.41 15.86 -2.75
C ASP A 124 -10.79 15.72 -3.39
N MET A 125 -11.41 14.56 -3.14
CA MET A 125 -12.57 14.07 -3.87
C MET A 125 -13.81 14.97 -3.70
N GLY A 126 -14.09 15.40 -2.48
CA GLY A 126 -15.25 16.24 -2.15
C GLY A 126 -15.14 17.64 -2.75
N ASN A 127 -13.94 18.19 -2.85
CA ASN A 127 -13.68 19.44 -3.57
C ASN A 127 -13.44 19.24 -5.08
N ARG A 128 -13.48 17.98 -5.56
CA ARG A 128 -13.31 17.59 -6.96
C ARG A 128 -12.03 18.15 -7.59
N ARG A 129 -10.92 18.10 -6.84
CA ARG A 129 -9.64 18.62 -7.29
C ARG A 129 -8.49 17.70 -6.96
N ILE A 130 -7.44 17.77 -7.78
CA ILE A 130 -6.11 17.32 -7.36
C ILE A 130 -5.37 18.57 -6.90
N CYS A 131 -4.75 18.53 -5.73
CA CYS A 131 -3.93 19.62 -5.21
C CYS A 131 -2.53 19.13 -4.87
N ALA A 132 -1.57 20.05 -4.94
CA ALA A 132 -0.21 19.85 -4.48
C ALA A 132 0.11 20.88 -3.40
N LEU A 133 0.75 20.41 -2.33
CA LEU A 133 1.21 21.23 -1.21
C LEU A 133 2.73 21.08 -1.05
N THR A 134 3.35 22.01 -0.33
CA THR A 134 4.69 21.81 0.24
C THR A 134 4.68 20.76 1.35
N LEU A 135 5.85 20.28 1.79
CA LEU A 135 5.95 19.35 2.92
C LEU A 135 5.51 19.95 4.26
N GLU A 136 5.39 21.27 4.32
CA GLU A 136 4.93 22.07 5.45
C GLU A 136 3.41 22.27 5.41
N GLY A 137 2.76 21.93 4.29
CA GLY A 137 1.31 22.00 4.10
C GLY A 137 0.82 23.28 3.43
N GLU A 138 1.72 24.10 2.89
CA GLU A 138 1.33 25.31 2.16
C GLU A 138 0.83 24.94 0.76
N ALA A 139 -0.25 25.59 0.32
CA ALA A 139 -0.82 25.32 -1.00
C ALA A 139 0.12 25.78 -2.11
N ALA A 140 0.47 24.87 -3.03
CA ALA A 140 1.33 25.18 -4.17
C ALA A 140 0.51 25.32 -5.47
N THR A 141 -0.29 24.31 -5.83
CA THR A 141 -1.16 24.37 -7.01
C THR A 141 -2.37 23.46 -6.84
N SER A 142 -3.42 23.72 -7.60
CA SER A 142 -4.58 22.81 -7.67
C SER A 142 -5.20 22.85 -9.06
N ARG A 143 -5.80 21.74 -9.46
CA ARG A 143 -6.63 21.66 -10.67
C ARG A 143 -7.97 21.04 -10.35
N ASN A 144 -9.02 21.55 -11.00
CA ASN A 144 -10.26 20.80 -11.09
C ASN A 144 -10.01 19.52 -11.93
N ILE A 145 -10.81 18.48 -11.67
CA ILE A 145 -10.78 17.26 -12.48
C ILE A 145 -11.41 17.42 -13.87
N SER A 146 -12.09 18.53 -14.14
CA SER A 146 -12.57 18.85 -15.48
C SER A 146 -11.42 18.77 -16.49
N GLY A 147 -11.58 17.93 -17.52
CA GLY A 147 -10.55 17.66 -18.53
C GLY A 147 -9.74 16.38 -18.31
N LEU A 148 -9.95 15.65 -17.21
CA LEU A 148 -9.54 14.24 -17.11
C LEU A 148 -10.56 13.33 -17.80
N SER A 149 -10.10 12.14 -18.18
CA SER A 149 -10.91 11.15 -18.91
C SER A 149 -12.06 10.57 -18.07
N GLY A 150 -11.92 10.59 -16.74
CA GLY A 150 -12.91 10.11 -15.79
C GLY A 150 -12.73 10.69 -14.38
N ARG A 151 -13.43 10.10 -13.40
CA ARG A 151 -13.25 10.44 -11.99
C ARG A 151 -11.99 9.76 -11.45
N PRO A 152 -11.07 10.47 -10.79
CA PRO A 152 -9.91 9.82 -10.18
C PRO A 152 -10.28 8.83 -9.07
N ARG A 153 -9.56 7.71 -9.01
CA ARG A 153 -9.67 6.69 -7.95
C ARG A 153 -8.40 6.59 -7.11
N LYS A 154 -7.24 6.59 -7.76
CA LYS A 154 -5.91 6.43 -7.13
C LYS A 154 -4.92 7.37 -7.82
N LEU A 155 -4.01 7.94 -7.04
CA LEU A 155 -2.81 8.57 -7.59
C LEU A 155 -1.54 8.01 -6.96
N ARG A 156 -0.45 8.07 -7.72
CA ARG A 156 0.92 7.81 -7.26
C ARG A 156 1.85 8.79 -7.95
N ALA A 157 2.86 9.23 -7.22
CA ALA A 157 3.89 10.10 -7.76
C ALA A 157 5.09 9.28 -8.22
N LEU A 158 5.59 9.60 -9.40
CA LEU A 158 6.89 9.15 -9.88
C LEU A 158 8.00 9.82 -9.07
N PRO A 159 9.19 9.21 -8.94
CA PRO A 159 10.33 9.84 -8.29
C PRO A 159 10.71 11.20 -8.88
N GLY A 160 10.40 11.41 -10.18
CA GLY A 160 10.58 12.68 -10.88
C GLY A 160 9.57 13.78 -10.54
N GLY A 161 8.49 13.48 -9.82
CA GLY A 161 7.42 14.40 -9.41
C GLY A 161 6.20 14.42 -10.33
N ASP A 162 6.27 13.79 -11.50
CA ASP A 162 5.09 13.52 -12.33
C ASP A 162 4.12 12.58 -11.59
N LEU A 163 2.83 12.65 -11.90
CA LEU A 163 1.80 11.83 -11.26
C LEU A 163 1.18 10.87 -12.26
N VAL A 164 1.01 9.62 -11.87
CA VAL A 164 0.10 8.69 -12.53
C VAL A 164 -1.22 8.72 -11.77
N VAL A 165 -2.29 9.08 -12.47
CA VAL A 165 -3.64 9.17 -11.91
C VAL A 165 -4.52 8.14 -12.61
N GLU A 166 -5.06 7.19 -11.87
CA GLU A 166 -6.09 6.30 -12.37
C GLU A 166 -7.43 7.04 -12.35
N THR A 167 -8.05 7.15 -13.52
CA THR A 167 -9.40 7.72 -13.67
C THR A 167 -10.35 6.70 -14.26
N GLU A 168 -11.62 6.81 -13.88
CA GLU A 168 -12.66 5.89 -14.30
C GLU A 168 -13.85 6.66 -14.87
N LYS A 169 -14.26 6.27 -16.07
CA LYS A 169 -15.48 6.74 -16.72
C LYS A 169 -16.57 5.69 -16.61
N ILE A 170 -17.68 6.09 -16.00
CA ILE A 170 -18.86 5.24 -15.81
C ILE A 170 -19.96 5.72 -16.77
N HIS A 171 -20.57 4.79 -17.50
CA HIS A 171 -21.69 5.06 -18.41
C HIS A 171 -23.02 4.75 -17.70
N PHE A 172 -23.50 5.69 -16.87
CA PHE A 172 -24.69 5.49 -16.03
C PHE A 172 -26.01 5.31 -16.81
N ASP A 173 -26.00 5.66 -18.09
CA ASP A 173 -27.10 5.57 -19.05
C ASP A 173 -27.17 4.21 -19.76
N ASP A 174 -26.09 3.43 -19.76
CA ASP A 174 -26.03 2.11 -20.39
C ASP A 174 -25.48 1.04 -19.42
N PRO A 175 -26.37 0.27 -18.74
CA PRO A 175 -25.95 -0.79 -17.80
C PRO A 175 -25.22 -1.95 -18.48
N LYS A 176 -25.23 -2.03 -19.82
CA LYS A 176 -24.55 -3.07 -20.61
C LYS A 176 -23.18 -2.62 -21.11
N LYS A 177 -22.72 -1.44 -20.70
CA LYS A 177 -21.40 -0.94 -21.05
C LYS A 177 -20.43 -1.01 -19.86
N PRO A 178 -19.22 -1.57 -20.04
CA PRO A 178 -18.20 -1.58 -18.99
C PRO A 178 -17.74 -0.17 -18.62
N GLN A 179 -17.08 -0.03 -17.46
CA GLN A 179 -16.33 1.17 -17.15
C GLN A 179 -15.10 1.28 -18.05
N ASP A 180 -14.73 2.50 -18.44
CA ASP A 180 -13.44 2.74 -19.09
C ASP A 180 -12.47 3.31 -18.05
N VAL A 181 -11.35 2.62 -17.83
CA VAL A 181 -10.32 3.05 -16.88
C VAL A 181 -9.09 3.53 -17.66
N PHE A 182 -8.52 4.63 -17.20
CA PHE A 182 -7.38 5.29 -17.80
C PHE A 182 -6.29 5.49 -16.75
N LEU A 183 -5.03 5.35 -17.15
CA LEU A 183 -3.90 5.87 -16.39
C LEU A 183 -3.42 7.14 -17.10
N GLU A 184 -3.58 8.28 -16.44
CA GLU A 184 -3.27 9.60 -16.98
C GLU A 184 -2.02 10.16 -16.30
N LEU A 185 -1.05 10.63 -17.10
CA LEU A 185 0.19 11.21 -16.64
C LEU A 185 0.04 12.73 -16.49
N LEU A 186 0.30 13.26 -15.31
CA LEU A 186 0.29 14.69 -15.02
C LEU A 186 1.70 15.17 -14.66
N SER A 187 2.02 16.42 -15.00
CA SER A 187 3.22 17.09 -14.51
C SER A 187 3.13 17.41 -13.00
N PRO A 188 4.23 17.82 -12.34
CA PRO A 188 4.19 18.23 -10.94
C PRO A 188 3.27 19.45 -10.72
N ASP A 189 3.06 20.27 -11.74
CA ASP A 189 2.15 21.41 -11.73
C ASP A 189 0.74 21.05 -12.20
N LEU A 190 0.44 19.75 -12.17
CA LEU A 190 -0.83 19.11 -12.44
C LEU A 190 -1.31 19.28 -13.89
N GLN A 191 -0.46 19.64 -14.84
CA GLN A 191 -0.85 19.70 -16.26
C GLN A 191 -0.94 18.29 -16.84
N LEU A 192 -2.04 17.97 -17.53
CA LEU A 192 -2.20 16.66 -18.20
C LEU A 192 -1.18 16.55 -19.34
N LYS A 193 -0.32 15.53 -19.29
CA LYS A 193 0.62 15.19 -20.37
C LYS A 193 0.01 14.21 -21.37
N GLY A 194 -0.89 13.34 -20.90
CA GLY A 194 -1.64 12.40 -21.75
C GLY A 194 -2.05 11.14 -21.01
N THR A 195 -2.75 10.26 -21.72
CA THR A 195 -3.11 8.92 -21.25
C THR A 195 -2.03 7.93 -21.65
N ILE A 196 -1.49 7.18 -20.68
CA ILE A 196 -0.43 6.20 -20.91
C ILE A 196 -0.94 4.76 -21.00
N TYR A 197 -2.15 4.51 -20.50
CA TYR A 197 -2.80 3.21 -20.56
C TYR A 197 -4.32 3.38 -20.47
N SER A 198 -5.07 2.53 -21.15
CA SER A 198 -6.53 2.48 -21.04
C SER A 198 -7.04 1.06 -21.23
N GLN A 199 -8.03 0.66 -20.43
CA GLN A 199 -8.65 -0.65 -20.54
C GLN A 199 -10.07 -0.57 -19.96
N SER A 200 -11.03 -1.20 -20.65
CA SER A 200 -12.39 -1.33 -20.13
C SER A 200 -12.46 -2.48 -19.13
N VAL A 201 -13.17 -2.26 -18.02
CA VAL A 201 -13.33 -3.22 -16.92
C VAL A 201 -14.78 -3.29 -16.47
N TRP A 202 -15.16 -4.44 -15.91
CA TRP A 202 -16.48 -4.67 -15.33
C TRP A 202 -16.38 -4.67 -13.82
N ARG A 203 -16.13 -3.52 -13.19
CA ARG A 203 -16.12 -3.44 -11.72
C ARG A 203 -17.54 -3.47 -11.16
N GLU A 204 -18.44 -2.76 -11.82
CA GLU A 204 -19.78 -2.48 -11.30
C GLU A 204 -20.80 -2.44 -12.45
N LYS A 205 -22.07 -2.77 -12.17
CA LYS A 205 -23.21 -2.51 -13.06
C LYS A 205 -24.14 -1.51 -12.39
N TYR A 206 -24.57 -0.49 -13.13
CA TYR A 206 -25.44 0.55 -12.60
C TYR A 206 -26.85 0.37 -13.13
N ILE A 207 -27.78 -0.07 -12.26
CA ILE A 207 -29.16 -0.37 -12.65
C ILE A 207 -30.09 0.65 -12.00
N ARG A 208 -30.93 1.29 -12.82
CA ARG A 208 -31.99 2.16 -12.32
C ARG A 208 -33.20 1.33 -11.92
N THR A 209 -33.66 1.54 -10.69
CA THR A 209 -34.86 0.93 -10.11
C THR A 209 -35.87 2.03 -9.79
N GLU A 210 -37.16 1.69 -9.82
CA GLU A 210 -38.23 2.62 -9.43
C GLU A 210 -38.16 2.96 -7.93
N GLN A 211 -37.81 1.97 -7.10
CA GLN A 211 -37.82 2.10 -5.63
C GLN A 211 -36.60 2.82 -5.05
N PHE A 212 -35.40 2.57 -5.58
CA PHE A 212 -34.15 3.05 -5.00
C PHE A 212 -33.33 3.93 -5.95
N GLY A 213 -33.88 4.27 -7.13
CA GLY A 213 -33.15 5.02 -8.14
C GLY A 213 -31.97 4.22 -8.70
N LEU A 214 -30.85 4.89 -8.93
CA LEU A 214 -29.65 4.26 -9.50
C LEU A 214 -28.90 3.45 -8.43
N ILE A 215 -28.78 2.15 -8.64
CA ILE A 215 -28.11 1.24 -7.73
C ILE A 215 -26.85 0.67 -8.37
N ASN A 216 -25.81 0.55 -7.55
CA ASN A 216 -24.58 -0.15 -7.88
C ASN A 216 -24.70 -1.66 -7.62
N ILE A 217 -24.37 -2.47 -8.61
CA ILE A 217 -24.28 -3.94 -8.52
C ILE A 217 -22.81 -4.34 -8.75
N PRO A 218 -22.04 -4.63 -7.69
CA PRO A 218 -20.66 -5.08 -7.83
C PRO A 218 -20.56 -6.33 -8.72
N GLN A 219 -19.49 -6.42 -9.52
CA GLN A 219 -19.22 -7.58 -10.36
C GLN A 219 -17.97 -8.30 -9.81
N PRO A 220 -18.15 -9.26 -8.88
CA PRO A 220 -17.03 -9.93 -8.22
C PRO A 220 -16.22 -10.77 -9.20
N PHE A 221 -14.90 -10.85 -8.97
CA PHE A 221 -13.97 -11.63 -9.77
C PHE A 221 -13.89 -11.21 -11.25
N SER A 222 -14.44 -10.07 -11.63
CA SER A 222 -14.09 -9.43 -12.90
C SER A 222 -12.61 -9.06 -12.90
N PRO A 223 -11.87 -9.34 -13.99
CA PRO A 223 -10.53 -8.83 -14.17
C PRO A 223 -10.46 -7.31 -14.06
N ASP A 224 -9.43 -6.83 -13.38
CA ASP A 224 -9.18 -5.41 -13.15
C ASP A 224 -7.76 -5.02 -13.55
N ILE A 225 -7.52 -3.70 -13.65
CA ILE A 225 -6.22 -3.10 -13.84
C ILE A 225 -5.56 -2.95 -12.47
N LEU A 226 -4.37 -3.51 -12.33
CA LEU A 226 -3.55 -3.44 -11.13
C LEU A 226 -2.22 -2.82 -11.52
N TRP A 227 -1.79 -1.80 -10.78
CA TRP A 227 -0.59 -1.06 -11.13
C TRP A 227 0.08 -0.43 -9.93
N ASP A 228 1.39 -0.26 -10.03
CA ASP A 228 2.21 0.42 -9.04
C ASP A 228 3.46 1.03 -9.68
N ILE A 229 4.17 1.87 -8.92
CA ILE A 229 5.36 2.57 -9.37
C ILE A 229 6.58 2.06 -8.62
N SER A 230 7.60 1.65 -9.36
CA SER A 230 8.88 1.23 -8.80
C SER A 230 9.72 2.43 -8.32
N PRO A 231 10.66 2.22 -7.37
CA PRO A 231 11.52 3.30 -6.86
C PRO A 231 12.36 4.01 -7.92
N ASP A 232 12.65 3.36 -9.06
CA ASP A 232 13.40 3.96 -10.18
C ASP A 232 12.49 4.69 -11.21
N GLY A 233 11.17 4.68 -10.98
CA GLY A 233 10.20 5.41 -11.79
C GLY A 233 9.63 4.63 -12.96
N ARG A 234 9.88 3.31 -13.06
CA ARG A 234 9.10 2.45 -13.95
C ARG A 234 7.69 2.22 -13.40
N ILE A 235 6.72 2.15 -14.31
CA ILE A 235 5.32 1.92 -14.01
C ILE A 235 5.00 0.48 -14.38
N ILE A 236 4.48 -0.30 -13.43
CA ILE A 236 4.08 -1.69 -13.66
C ILE A 236 2.57 -1.71 -13.79
N ILE A 237 2.05 -2.23 -14.91
CA ILE A 237 0.62 -2.25 -15.20
C ILE A 237 0.25 -3.66 -15.63
N GLY A 238 -0.69 -4.29 -14.93
CA GLY A 238 -1.23 -5.60 -15.29
C GLY A 238 -2.74 -5.58 -15.40
N PHE A 239 -3.27 -6.37 -16.34
CA PHE A 239 -4.70 -6.64 -16.46
C PHE A 239 -4.95 -8.10 -16.08
N ALA A 240 -5.66 -8.31 -14.97
CA ALA A 240 -5.69 -9.60 -14.27
C ALA A 240 -6.45 -10.73 -14.99
N ALA A 241 -6.91 -10.53 -16.23
CA ALA A 241 -7.64 -11.55 -16.98
C ALA A 241 -6.77 -12.76 -17.30
N ASN A 242 -5.49 -12.49 -17.55
CA ASN A 242 -4.44 -13.49 -17.68
C ASN A 242 -3.31 -13.12 -16.71
N TYR A 243 -2.39 -14.05 -16.49
CA TYR A 243 -1.20 -13.76 -15.71
C TYR A 243 -0.17 -13.02 -16.58
N GLU A 244 -0.42 -11.74 -16.82
CA GLU A 244 0.45 -10.86 -17.60
C GLU A 244 0.51 -9.45 -17.01
N PHE A 245 1.69 -8.84 -17.09
CA PHE A 245 1.88 -7.44 -16.75
C PHE A 245 2.96 -6.82 -17.64
N GLY A 246 2.83 -5.52 -17.88
CA GLY A 246 3.81 -4.71 -18.60
C GLY A 246 4.65 -3.88 -17.63
N ILE A 247 5.91 -3.68 -18.00
CA ILE A 247 6.85 -2.75 -17.38
C ILE A 247 6.99 -1.57 -18.34
N TYR A 248 6.66 -0.38 -17.88
CA TYR A 248 6.65 0.85 -18.66
C TYR A 248 7.69 1.82 -18.09
N ASN A 249 8.25 2.67 -18.94
CA ASN A 249 9.09 3.77 -18.48
C ASN A 249 8.24 4.89 -17.83
N SER A 250 8.89 5.93 -17.31
CA SER A 250 8.22 7.05 -16.65
C SER A 250 7.39 7.95 -17.58
N GLN A 251 7.52 7.79 -18.91
CA GLN A 251 6.69 8.45 -19.92
C GLN A 251 5.51 7.58 -20.37
N GLY A 252 5.37 6.36 -19.84
CA GLY A 252 4.29 5.43 -20.21
C GLY A 252 4.58 4.58 -21.44
N ASN A 253 5.82 4.51 -21.93
CA ASN A 253 6.19 3.63 -23.03
C ASN A 253 6.47 2.22 -22.51
N LEU A 254 5.84 1.21 -23.12
CA LEU A 254 6.07 -0.20 -22.78
C LEU A 254 7.52 -0.59 -23.07
N PHE A 255 8.21 -1.09 -22.05
CA PHE A 255 9.57 -1.61 -22.13
C PHE A 255 9.60 -3.14 -22.25
N LEU A 256 8.78 -3.83 -21.46
CA LEU A 256 8.72 -5.30 -21.43
C LEU A 256 7.30 -5.76 -21.09
N SER A 257 6.82 -6.81 -21.77
CA SER A 257 5.63 -7.57 -21.36
C SER A 257 6.07 -8.90 -20.75
N VAL A 258 5.58 -9.18 -19.55
CA VAL A 258 5.83 -10.41 -18.82
C VAL A 258 4.57 -11.26 -18.86
N LYS A 259 4.72 -12.53 -19.20
CA LYS A 259 3.67 -13.55 -19.12
C LYS A 259 4.15 -14.67 -18.22
N HIS A 260 3.28 -15.17 -17.36
CA HIS A 260 3.59 -16.28 -16.47
C HIS A 260 2.54 -17.38 -16.62
N PRO A 261 2.92 -18.67 -16.59
CA PRO A 261 1.95 -19.75 -16.56
C PRO A 261 1.11 -19.67 -15.29
N PHE A 262 -0.19 -19.95 -15.40
CA PHE A 262 -1.08 -20.04 -14.25
C PHE A 262 -2.18 -21.07 -14.48
N LYS A 263 -2.76 -21.56 -13.39
CA LYS A 263 -3.92 -22.45 -13.42
C LYS A 263 -5.15 -21.64 -13.03
N PRO A 264 -6.17 -21.52 -13.90
CA PRO A 264 -7.41 -20.85 -13.55
C PRO A 264 -8.08 -21.49 -12.34
N VAL A 265 -8.48 -20.68 -11.36
CA VAL A 265 -9.14 -21.14 -10.14
C VAL A 265 -10.65 -20.98 -10.32
N LYS A 266 -11.40 -22.07 -10.21
CA LYS A 266 -12.85 -22.04 -10.36
C LYS A 266 -13.50 -21.31 -9.19
N ILE A 267 -14.51 -20.50 -9.45
CA ILE A 267 -15.30 -19.84 -8.41
C ILE A 267 -16.18 -20.89 -7.70
N LYS A 268 -16.11 -20.91 -6.37
CA LYS A 268 -16.85 -21.83 -5.50
C LYS A 268 -18.05 -21.12 -4.87
N ASP A 269 -19.00 -21.90 -4.34
CA ASP A 269 -20.17 -21.30 -3.68
C ASP A 269 -19.81 -20.54 -2.39
N LYS A 270 -18.72 -20.93 -1.73
CA LYS A 270 -18.15 -20.17 -0.62
C LYS A 270 -17.69 -18.77 -1.04
N ASP A 271 -17.07 -18.62 -2.21
CA ASP A 271 -16.66 -17.32 -2.74
C ASP A 271 -17.88 -16.40 -2.95
N LYS A 272 -18.96 -16.95 -3.53
CA LYS A 272 -20.22 -16.23 -3.73
C LYS A 272 -20.85 -15.82 -2.40
N LYS A 273 -20.88 -16.73 -1.42
CA LYS A 273 -21.38 -16.45 -0.07
C LYS A 273 -20.59 -15.32 0.58
N ASN A 274 -19.26 -15.42 0.60
CA ASN A 274 -18.37 -14.40 1.17
C ASN A 274 -18.58 -13.03 0.52
N HIS A 275 -18.69 -12.98 -0.81
CA HIS A 275 -18.97 -11.74 -1.54
C HIS A 275 -20.24 -11.07 -1.01
N PHE A 276 -21.32 -11.84 -0.94
CA PHE A 276 -22.62 -11.33 -0.54
C PHE A 276 -22.71 -10.95 0.94
N GLU A 277 -22.03 -11.67 1.83
CA GLU A 277 -21.92 -11.32 3.25
C GLU A 277 -21.12 -10.02 3.48
N ALA A 278 -20.25 -9.67 2.54
CA ALA A 278 -19.47 -8.42 2.58
C ALA A 278 -20.23 -7.20 2.02
N ILE A 279 -21.37 -7.39 1.34
CA ILE A 279 -22.15 -6.27 0.79
C ILE A 279 -22.81 -5.49 1.91
N THR A 280 -22.71 -4.15 1.81
CA THR A 280 -23.53 -3.23 2.61
C THR A 280 -24.38 -2.40 1.67
N PHE A 281 -25.65 -2.18 2.02
CA PHE A 281 -26.65 -1.50 1.21
C PHE A 281 -27.20 -0.29 1.96
N PHE A 282 -27.25 0.87 1.31
CA PHE A 282 -27.89 2.07 1.88
C PHE A 282 -29.30 2.22 1.32
N ASP A 283 -30.32 2.15 2.19
CA ASP A 283 -31.73 2.20 1.79
C ASP A 283 -32.32 3.63 1.75
N GLY A 284 -31.48 4.66 1.90
CA GLY A 284 -31.90 6.05 2.04
C GLY A 284 -32.05 6.53 3.49
N LYS A 285 -32.08 5.61 4.47
CA LYS A 285 -32.18 5.92 5.91
C LYS A 285 -31.02 5.35 6.72
N SER A 286 -30.61 4.11 6.44
CA SER A 286 -29.52 3.44 7.14
C SER A 286 -28.71 2.54 6.20
N ILE A 287 -27.46 2.30 6.57
CA ILE A 287 -26.63 1.27 5.94
C ILE A 287 -27.01 -0.06 6.59
N ARG A 288 -27.50 -0.99 5.77
CA ARG A 288 -27.84 -2.35 6.14
C ARG A 288 -26.78 -3.32 5.62
N ARG A 289 -26.66 -4.46 6.29
CA ARG A 289 -25.84 -5.60 5.85
C ARG A 289 -26.70 -6.70 5.21
N ASP A 290 -27.98 -6.42 4.96
CA ASP A 290 -28.83 -7.34 4.22
C ASP A 290 -28.49 -7.27 2.72
N ARG A 291 -28.78 -8.37 2.03
CA ARG A 291 -28.55 -8.55 0.61
C ARG A 291 -29.92 -8.53 -0.08
N PRO A 292 -30.38 -7.38 -0.59
CA PRO A 292 -31.63 -7.35 -1.34
C PRO A 292 -31.61 -8.36 -2.48
N ASP A 293 -32.71 -9.11 -2.66
CA ASP A 293 -32.80 -10.17 -3.69
C ASP A 293 -32.48 -9.66 -5.10
N PHE A 294 -32.76 -8.39 -5.37
CA PHE A 294 -32.41 -7.77 -6.65
C PHE A 294 -30.89 -7.69 -6.88
N ILE A 295 -30.07 -7.45 -5.85
CA ILE A 295 -28.60 -7.40 -6.01
C ILE A 295 -28.11 -8.78 -6.42
N VAL A 296 -28.60 -9.81 -5.74
CA VAL A 296 -28.28 -11.22 -6.01
C VAL A 296 -28.57 -11.59 -7.45
N LYS A 297 -29.79 -11.28 -7.90
CA LYS A 297 -30.28 -11.66 -9.22
C LYS A 297 -29.48 -10.99 -10.34
N ASN A 298 -28.91 -9.81 -10.08
CA ASN A 298 -28.16 -9.02 -11.06
C ASN A 298 -26.63 -9.10 -10.88
N THR A 299 -26.15 -9.84 -9.87
CA THR A 299 -24.72 -10.09 -9.67
C THR A 299 -24.32 -11.31 -10.49
N GLU A 300 -23.41 -11.11 -11.43
CA GLU A 300 -22.86 -12.20 -12.24
C GLU A 300 -21.51 -12.64 -11.66
N PHE A 301 -21.26 -13.94 -11.70
CA PHE A 301 -19.96 -14.53 -11.37
C PHE A 301 -19.41 -15.19 -12.62
N PRO A 302 -18.15 -14.91 -13.00
CA PRO A 302 -17.51 -15.67 -14.06
C PRO A 302 -17.33 -17.15 -13.64
N GLU A 303 -16.93 -18.01 -14.58
CA GLU A 303 -16.61 -19.40 -14.23
C GLU A 303 -15.33 -19.50 -13.37
N TYR A 304 -14.35 -18.65 -13.65
CA TYR A 304 -13.04 -18.64 -13.01
C TYR A 304 -12.73 -17.28 -12.38
N LYS A 305 -11.95 -17.30 -11.31
CA LYS A 305 -11.32 -16.10 -10.73
C LYS A 305 -10.31 -15.51 -11.73
N PRO A 306 -9.94 -14.22 -11.59
CA PRO A 306 -8.83 -13.64 -12.35
C PRO A 306 -7.52 -14.42 -12.09
N ALA A 307 -6.47 -14.13 -12.84
CA ALA A 307 -5.16 -14.74 -12.62
C ALA A 307 -4.54 -14.31 -11.27
N TYR A 308 -4.75 -13.06 -10.86
CA TYR A 308 -4.24 -12.50 -9.62
C TYR A 308 -5.16 -11.37 -9.11
N SER A 309 -5.14 -11.15 -7.80
CA SER A 309 -5.98 -10.16 -7.11
C SER A 309 -5.26 -8.84 -6.84
N SER A 310 -3.92 -8.88 -6.82
CA SER A 310 -3.09 -7.72 -6.49
C SER A 310 -1.73 -7.76 -7.18
N LEU A 311 -1.18 -6.57 -7.42
CA LEU A 311 0.16 -6.33 -7.95
C LEU A 311 0.74 -5.11 -7.23
N MET A 312 1.96 -5.24 -6.71
CA MET A 312 2.70 -4.13 -6.09
C MET A 312 4.20 -4.23 -6.37
N VAL A 313 4.93 -3.16 -6.06
CA VAL A 313 6.38 -3.14 -6.20
C VAL A 313 7.03 -2.88 -4.84
N ASP A 314 8.07 -3.66 -4.51
CA ASP A 314 8.83 -3.47 -3.28
C ASP A 314 9.85 -2.32 -3.38
N GLY A 315 10.52 -2.00 -2.26
CA GLY A 315 11.50 -0.91 -2.22
C GLY A 315 12.83 -1.21 -2.92
N GLU A 316 13.02 -2.41 -3.50
CA GLU A 316 14.13 -2.76 -4.40
C GLU A 316 13.68 -2.84 -5.87
N GLY A 317 12.40 -2.62 -6.16
CA GLY A 317 11.83 -2.70 -7.51
C GLY A 317 11.37 -4.10 -7.92
N ASN A 318 11.39 -5.09 -7.02
CA ASN A 318 10.83 -6.41 -7.33
C ASN A 318 9.31 -6.30 -7.43
N ILE A 319 8.73 -7.04 -8.37
CA ILE A 319 7.30 -7.02 -8.65
C ILE A 319 6.67 -8.19 -7.91
N LEU A 320 5.71 -7.90 -7.04
CA LEU A 320 5.01 -8.87 -6.23
C LEU A 320 3.59 -9.02 -6.76
N VAL A 321 3.23 -10.24 -7.15
CA VAL A 321 1.90 -10.55 -7.70
C VAL A 321 1.21 -11.52 -6.74
N HIS A 322 -0.03 -11.23 -6.36
CA HIS A 322 -0.84 -12.08 -5.47
C HIS A 322 -1.79 -12.96 -6.30
N PRO A 323 -1.41 -14.20 -6.64
CA PRO A 323 -2.25 -15.07 -7.46
C PRO A 323 -3.40 -15.66 -6.66
N PHE A 324 -4.48 -15.99 -7.34
CA PHE A 324 -5.47 -16.91 -6.79
C PHE A 324 -4.92 -18.34 -6.75
N SER A 325 -5.35 -19.13 -5.76
CA SER A 325 -4.85 -20.49 -5.52
C SER A 325 -5.98 -21.49 -5.30
N GLU A 326 -5.78 -22.74 -5.73
CA GLU A 326 -6.67 -23.83 -5.34
C GLU A 326 -6.50 -24.20 -3.86
N GLU A 327 -5.32 -23.93 -3.28
CA GLU A 327 -5.01 -24.09 -1.85
C GLU A 327 -5.51 -22.88 -1.05
N GLU A 328 -6.82 -22.78 -0.84
CA GLU A 328 -7.48 -21.64 -0.14
C GLU A 328 -6.81 -21.27 1.18
N ALA A 329 -6.36 -22.26 1.97
CA ALA A 329 -5.77 -22.03 3.29
C ALA A 329 -4.45 -21.23 3.25
N LYS A 330 -3.82 -21.11 2.07
CA LYS A 330 -2.58 -20.37 1.87
C LYS A 330 -2.74 -19.15 0.97
N GLU A 331 -3.89 -18.97 0.31
CA GLU A 331 -4.08 -17.94 -0.73
C GLU A 331 -3.66 -16.56 -0.21
N ASP A 332 -4.10 -16.17 0.98
CA ASP A 332 -3.78 -14.87 1.59
C ASP A 332 -2.31 -14.69 2.00
N PHE A 333 -1.53 -15.78 2.02
CA PHE A 333 -0.15 -15.82 2.50
C PHE A 333 0.86 -16.19 1.43
N ILE A 334 0.47 -16.17 0.15
CA ILE A 334 1.39 -16.44 -0.94
C ILE A 334 1.47 -15.27 -1.92
N PHE A 335 2.62 -15.14 -2.56
CA PHE A 335 2.78 -14.29 -3.73
C PHE A 335 3.89 -14.81 -4.62
N ASP A 336 3.83 -14.44 -5.88
CA ASP A 336 4.91 -14.67 -6.82
C ASP A 336 5.77 -13.42 -6.88
N ALA A 337 7.09 -13.60 -6.73
CA ALA A 337 8.06 -12.53 -6.82
C ALA A 337 8.76 -12.56 -8.17
N PHE A 338 8.89 -11.39 -8.80
CA PHE A 338 9.65 -11.18 -10.02
C PHE A 338 10.72 -10.12 -9.78
N SER A 339 11.87 -10.27 -10.41
CA SER A 339 12.92 -9.25 -10.38
C SER A 339 12.43 -7.97 -11.06
N PRO A 340 13.12 -6.84 -10.89
CA PRO A 340 12.75 -5.61 -11.55
C PRO A 340 12.76 -5.73 -13.08
N GLU A 341 13.51 -6.67 -13.64
CA GLU A 341 13.56 -6.98 -15.08
C GLU A 341 12.45 -7.96 -15.52
N GLY A 342 11.49 -8.28 -14.66
CA GLY A 342 10.36 -9.16 -14.97
C GLY A 342 10.71 -10.66 -14.94
N LYS A 343 11.87 -11.06 -14.40
CA LYS A 343 12.24 -12.48 -14.29
C LYS A 343 11.60 -13.08 -13.04
N PHE A 344 10.89 -14.19 -13.20
CA PHE A 344 10.35 -14.92 -12.06
C PHE A 344 11.47 -15.35 -11.10
N ILE A 345 11.30 -15.04 -9.81
CA ILE A 345 12.23 -15.40 -8.74
C ILE A 345 11.76 -16.69 -8.07
N SER A 346 10.55 -16.67 -7.53
CA SER A 346 9.94 -17.78 -6.78
C SER A 346 8.50 -17.45 -6.41
N ARG A 347 7.75 -18.49 -6.03
CA ARG A 347 6.57 -18.34 -5.18
C ARG A 347 7.01 -18.28 -3.73
N VAL A 348 6.56 -17.26 -3.01
CA VAL A 348 6.91 -16.97 -1.62
C VAL A 348 5.70 -17.21 -0.73
N GLU A 349 5.90 -17.91 0.37
CA GLU A 349 4.93 -18.13 1.44
C GLU A 349 5.30 -17.27 2.68
N ILE A 350 4.32 -16.56 3.22
CA ILE A 350 4.42 -15.78 4.45
C ILE A 350 4.07 -16.69 5.62
N ILE A 351 5.02 -16.94 6.52
CA ILE A 351 4.85 -17.85 7.67
C ILE A 351 4.28 -17.10 8.89
N GLU A 352 3.27 -16.27 8.67
CA GLU A 352 2.55 -15.51 9.71
C GLU A 352 1.09 -15.29 9.28
N PRO A 353 0.14 -16.15 9.67
CA PRO A 353 -1.21 -16.16 9.13
C PRO A 353 -2.10 -14.98 9.56
N GLU A 354 -1.58 -14.06 10.38
CA GLU A 354 -2.33 -12.88 10.83
C GLU A 354 -1.99 -11.61 10.05
N ILE A 355 -1.08 -11.67 9.08
CA ILE A 355 -0.61 -10.50 8.34
C ILE A 355 -0.93 -10.66 6.86
N ASN A 356 -1.78 -9.78 6.35
CA ASN A 356 -2.04 -9.66 4.92
C ASN A 356 -1.10 -8.61 4.30
N LEU A 357 -0.11 -9.07 3.54
CA LEU A 357 0.85 -8.20 2.83
C LEU A 357 0.20 -7.39 1.69
N PHE A 358 -0.93 -7.86 1.14
CA PHE A 358 -1.62 -7.22 0.02
C PHE A 358 -2.81 -6.37 0.47
N ASP A 359 -2.82 -5.96 1.74
CA ASP A 359 -3.75 -4.95 2.23
C ASP A 359 -3.58 -3.62 1.45
N ARG A 360 -4.69 -2.91 1.22
CA ARG A 360 -4.73 -1.71 0.37
C ARG A 360 -3.84 -0.58 0.87
N GLU A 361 -3.58 -0.53 2.18
CA GLU A 361 -2.76 0.49 2.80
C GLU A 361 -1.29 0.08 2.97
N THR A 362 -0.90 -1.08 2.43
CA THR A 362 0.50 -1.53 2.44
C THR A 362 1.39 -0.58 1.63
N LYS A 363 2.52 -0.18 2.21
CA LYS A 363 3.51 0.67 1.54
C LYS A 363 4.94 0.24 1.86
N TRP A 364 5.75 0.08 0.83
CA TRP A 364 7.16 -0.25 0.96
C TRP A 364 8.03 0.99 1.22
N GLN A 365 9.05 0.82 2.05
CA GLN A 365 10.08 1.81 2.36
C GLN A 365 11.44 1.09 2.38
N GLY A 366 12.12 1.06 1.23
CA GLY A 366 13.34 0.26 1.07
C GLY A 366 13.08 -1.22 1.35
N ASN A 367 13.83 -1.82 2.27
CA ASN A 367 13.68 -3.22 2.66
C ASN A 367 12.63 -3.47 3.77
N HIS A 368 11.80 -2.47 4.08
CA HIS A 368 10.73 -2.57 5.06
C HIS A 368 9.38 -2.38 4.39
N VAL A 369 8.35 -2.93 5.03
CA VAL A 369 6.96 -2.75 4.63
C VAL A 369 6.15 -2.23 5.81
N TRP A 370 5.32 -1.22 5.55
CA TRP A 370 4.34 -0.72 6.50
C TRP A 370 2.99 -1.35 6.20
N ILE A 371 2.37 -1.94 7.22
CA ILE A 371 1.06 -2.59 7.12
C ILE A 371 0.14 -2.01 8.17
N ARG A 372 -1.10 -1.73 7.77
CA ARG A 372 -2.17 -1.27 8.64
C ARG A 372 -2.90 -2.46 9.25
N LYS A 373 -3.26 -2.35 10.53
CA LYS A 373 -4.16 -3.25 11.23
C LYS A 373 -5.23 -2.42 11.94
N ILE A 374 -6.48 -2.85 11.84
CA ILE A 374 -7.55 -2.36 12.71
C ILE A 374 -7.65 -3.35 13.87
N GLU A 375 -7.44 -2.86 15.09
CA GLU A 375 -7.52 -3.68 16.29
C GLU A 375 -8.98 -3.96 16.67
N PRO A 376 -9.28 -4.99 17.48
CA PRO A 376 -10.65 -5.35 17.85
C PRO A 376 -11.48 -4.23 18.50
N ASP A 377 -10.81 -3.25 19.13
CA ASP A 377 -11.43 -2.07 19.71
C ASP A 377 -11.73 -0.95 18.69
N GLY A 378 -11.42 -1.19 17.41
CA GLY A 378 -11.60 -0.26 16.30
C GLY A 378 -10.46 0.73 16.11
N THR A 379 -9.42 0.71 16.96
CA THR A 379 -8.26 1.59 16.81
C THR A 379 -7.39 1.16 15.63
N THR A 380 -6.71 2.13 15.02
CA THR A 380 -5.81 1.87 13.89
C THR A 380 -4.36 1.82 14.36
N LYS A 381 -3.66 0.79 13.92
CA LYS A 381 -2.23 0.56 14.17
C LYS A 381 -1.50 0.38 12.85
N PHE A 382 -0.37 1.06 12.68
CA PHE A 382 0.55 0.84 11.58
C PHE A 382 1.82 0.21 12.12
N THR A 383 2.23 -0.91 11.54
CA THR A 383 3.46 -1.60 11.95
C THR A 383 4.43 -1.64 10.78
N ARG A 384 5.66 -1.21 11.02
CA ARG A 384 6.78 -1.40 10.10
C ARG A 384 7.40 -2.76 10.36
N TYR A 385 7.45 -3.58 9.32
CA TYR A 385 8.05 -4.90 9.34
C TYR A 385 9.32 -4.92 8.51
N ARG A 386 10.34 -5.62 9.02
CA ARG A 386 11.47 -6.07 8.22
C ARG A 386 11.20 -7.47 7.71
N ILE A 387 11.47 -7.69 6.43
CA ILE A 387 11.34 -9.00 5.81
C ILE A 387 12.57 -9.84 6.15
N GLU A 388 12.36 -11.05 6.68
CA GLU A 388 13.43 -12.00 6.95
C GLU A 388 13.12 -13.36 6.29
N PRO A 389 14.15 -14.13 5.89
CA PRO A 389 13.93 -15.51 5.50
C PRO A 389 13.43 -16.34 6.67
N TYR A 390 12.49 -17.25 6.41
CA TYR A 390 12.05 -18.20 7.43
C TYR A 390 13.14 -19.24 7.69
N VAL A 391 13.66 -19.26 8.93
CA VAL A 391 14.58 -20.29 9.39
C VAL A 391 13.82 -21.27 10.29
N GLN A 392 13.62 -22.49 9.81
CA GLN A 392 13.02 -23.54 10.62
C GLN A 392 13.94 -23.83 11.82
N ARG A 393 13.46 -23.53 13.04
CA ARG A 393 14.20 -23.90 14.25
C ARG A 393 14.34 -25.42 14.28
N LYS A 394 15.56 -25.94 14.18
CA LYS A 394 15.82 -27.35 14.51
C LYS A 394 15.42 -27.54 15.98
N ASN A 395 14.44 -28.40 16.23
CA ASN A 395 14.12 -28.84 17.58
C ASN A 395 15.39 -29.46 18.19
N SER A 396 16.08 -28.72 19.05
CA SER A 396 17.15 -29.29 19.88
C SER A 396 16.51 -30.09 21.02
N THR A 397 15.97 -31.26 20.69
CA THR A 397 15.58 -32.29 21.68
C THR A 397 16.79 -32.87 22.42
N ALA A 398 18.02 -32.43 22.13
CA ALA A 398 19.24 -32.85 22.81
C ALA A 398 19.60 -32.05 24.08
N ALA A 399 19.00 -30.89 24.34
CA ALA A 399 19.41 -30.04 25.49
C ALA A 399 18.55 -30.21 26.75
N ARG A 400 17.46 -30.97 26.72
CA ARG A 400 16.58 -31.21 27.89
C ARG A 400 16.85 -32.50 28.66
N ARG A 401 17.86 -33.30 28.29
CA ARG A 401 18.17 -34.57 28.97
C ARG A 401 19.16 -34.50 30.15
N ASN A 402 19.75 -33.33 30.47
CA ASN A 402 20.75 -33.23 31.54
C ASN A 402 20.35 -32.36 32.75
N LEU A 403 19.06 -32.03 32.94
CA LEU A 403 18.60 -31.28 34.10
C LEU A 403 17.60 -32.04 34.99
N HIS A 404 17.46 -33.37 34.80
CA HIS A 404 16.50 -34.19 35.58
C HIS A 404 17.14 -35.21 36.55
N ASN A 405 18.41 -35.05 36.93
CA ASN A 405 19.08 -35.94 37.89
C ASN A 405 19.76 -35.22 39.06
N SER A 406 19.16 -34.14 39.54
CA SER A 406 19.50 -33.56 40.84
C SER A 406 18.26 -32.83 41.34
N PHE A 407 17.89 -33.06 42.60
CA PHE A 407 16.69 -32.58 43.30
C PHE A 407 15.47 -33.52 43.30
N PHE A 408 15.60 -34.64 44.00
CA PHE A 408 14.52 -35.15 44.85
C PHE A 408 15.13 -35.65 46.16
N GLY A 409 14.71 -35.06 47.29
CA GLY A 409 15.09 -35.55 48.61
C GLY A 409 14.97 -34.49 49.70
N CYS A 410 13.74 -34.10 50.07
CA CYS A 410 13.43 -33.62 51.42
C CYS A 410 11.92 -33.79 51.67
N HIS A 411 11.58 -34.74 52.55
CA HIS A 411 10.25 -34.96 53.11
C HIS A 411 9.89 -33.86 54.12
N TYR A 412 8.64 -33.42 54.12
CA TYR A 412 8.03 -32.69 55.23
C TYR A 412 7.16 -33.64 56.06
N PRO A 413 7.23 -33.61 57.40
CA PRO A 413 6.35 -34.39 58.26
C PRO A 413 5.02 -33.66 58.48
N ALA A 414 3.94 -34.45 58.55
CA ALA A 414 2.62 -34.01 58.99
C ALA A 414 2.60 -33.77 60.51
N LEU A 415 1.82 -32.78 60.95
CA LEU A 415 1.50 -32.47 62.33
C LEU A 415 -0.01 -32.20 62.44
N PRO A 416 -0.60 -32.40 63.64
CA PRO A 416 -1.67 -33.37 63.90
C PRO A 416 -3.09 -32.94 63.57
#